data_AF-A0A127QPL1-F1
#
_entry.id   AF-A0A127QPL1-F1
#
_cell.length_a   1.000
_cell.length_b   1.000
_cell.length_c   1.000
_cell.angle_alpha   90.00
_cell.angle_beta   90.00
_cell.angle_gamma   90.00
#
_symmetry.space_group_name_H-M   'P 1'
#
loop_
_entity.id
_entity.type
_entity.pdbx_description
1 polymer ?
#
loop_
_entity_poly.entity_id
_entity_poly.type
_entity_poly.pdbx_seq_one_letter_code
_entity_poly.pdbx_strand_id
1 'polypeptide(L)' 'MAVDQVKTNMEALQIARDFATDENVNEGRVEAYAETWFDARKDADSSSPTDLRAYLASRFEHP' A
#
# COMPACT_ATOMS: atom_id res chain seq x y z
N MET A 1 11.54 11.82 -15.18
CA MET A 1 10.21 11.37 -14.67
C MET A 1 10.49 10.80 -13.30
N ALA A 2 10.04 11.46 -12.23
CA ALA A 2 10.32 10.99 -10.88
C ALA A 2 9.51 9.70 -10.65
N VAL A 3 10.21 8.60 -10.38
CA VAL A 3 9.59 7.42 -9.80
C VAL A 3 9.33 7.76 -8.34
N ASP A 4 8.10 8.17 -8.03
CA ASP A 4 7.62 8.27 -6.65
C ASP A 4 7.75 6.87 -6.05
N GLN A 5 8.77 6.64 -5.23
CA GLN A 5 8.92 5.44 -4.42
C GLN A 5 8.28 5.70 -3.06
N VAL A 6 7.64 4.68 -2.50
CA VAL A 6 7.24 4.62 -1.10
C VAL A 6 8.50 4.40 -0.27
N LYS A 7 9.04 5.46 0.31
CA LYS A 7 10.29 5.44 1.08
C LYS A 7 10.05 5.29 2.57
N THR A 8 8.83 5.59 3.02
CA THR A 8 8.48 5.60 4.44
C THR A 8 7.18 4.84 4.69
N ASN A 9 7.05 4.31 5.92
CA ASN A 9 5.81 3.68 6.36
C ASN A 9 4.63 4.69 6.33
N MET A 10 4.88 5.98 6.62
CA MET A 10 3.82 7.00 6.51
C MET A 10 3.27 7.15 5.10
N GLU A 11 4.12 7.12 4.06
CA GLU A 11 3.66 7.14 2.66
C GLU A 11 2.83 5.88 2.34
N ALA A 12 3.26 4.71 2.83
CA ALA A 12 2.52 3.46 2.65
C ALA A 12 1.11 3.53 3.30
N LEU A 13 1.04 4.04 4.53
CA LEU A 13 -0.22 4.24 5.26
C LEU A 13 -1.13 5.27 4.58
N GLN A 14 -0.56 6.33 4.02
CA GLN A 14 -1.36 7.33 3.32
C GLN A 14 -1.99 6.76 2.04
N ILE A 15 -1.22 5.99 1.27
CA ILE A 15 -1.73 5.28 0.08
C ILE A 15 -2.81 4.25 0.48
N ALA A 16 -2.63 3.56 1.61
CA ALA A 16 -3.62 2.64 2.16
C ALA A 16 -4.93 3.34 2.54
N ARG A 17 -4.87 4.52 3.17
CA ARG A 17 -6.07 5.29 3.53
C ARG A 17 -6.84 5.77 2.32
N ASP A 18 -6.12 6.28 1.31
CA ASP A 18 -6.74 6.68 0.04
C ASP A 18 -7.44 5.47 -0.59
N PHE A 19 -6.73 4.33 -0.71
CA PHE A 19 -7.29 3.09 -1.23
C PHE A 19 -8.52 2.61 -0.44
N ALA A 20 -8.46 2.67 0.90
CA ALA A 20 -9.58 2.27 1.75
C ALA A 20 -10.83 3.13 1.53
N THR A 21 -10.61 4.43 1.30
CA THR A 21 -11.67 5.40 1.01
C THR A 21 -12.26 5.16 -0.37
N ASP A 22 -11.43 4.96 -1.39
CA ASP A 22 -11.84 4.70 -2.78
C ASP A 22 -12.63 3.39 -2.90
N GLU A 23 -12.15 2.31 -2.28
CA GLU A 23 -12.78 0.98 -2.36
C GLU A 23 -13.86 0.76 -1.29
N ASN A 24 -14.08 1.73 -0.40
CA ASN A 24 -15.01 1.66 0.73
C ASN A 24 -14.79 0.40 1.61
N VAL A 25 -13.51 0.09 1.89
CA VAL A 25 -13.09 -1.05 2.72
C VAL A 25 -12.58 -0.57 4.08
N ASN A 26 -12.40 -1.52 5.02
CA ASN A 26 -11.96 -1.19 6.37
C ASN A 26 -10.52 -0.63 6.40
N GLU A 27 -10.37 0.65 6.70
CA GLU A 27 -9.09 1.37 6.79
C GLU A 27 -8.04 0.62 7.63
N GLY A 28 -8.37 0.19 8.85
CA GLY A 28 -7.43 -0.50 9.72
C GLY A 28 -6.90 -1.82 9.15
N ARG A 29 -7.70 -2.50 8.33
CA ARG A 29 -7.27 -3.72 7.62
C ARG A 29 -6.33 -3.39 6.46
N VAL A 30 -6.59 -2.31 5.73
CA VAL A 30 -5.73 -1.85 4.62
C VAL A 30 -4.39 -1.34 5.16
N GLU A 31 -4.40 -0.56 6.25
CA GLU A 31 -3.20 -0.06 6.94
C GLU A 31 -2.28 -1.22 7.35
N ALA A 32 -2.81 -2.25 8.01
CA ALA A 32 -2.02 -3.42 8.42
C ALA A 32 -1.37 -4.16 7.24
N TYR A 33 -2.06 -4.25 6.09
CA TYR A 33 -1.50 -4.82 4.88
C TYR A 33 -0.39 -3.94 4.29
N ALA A 34 -0.55 -2.61 4.31
CA ALA A 34 0.47 -1.69 3.83
C ALA A 34 1.72 -1.70 4.70
N GLU A 35 1.60 -1.77 6.02
CA GLU A 35 2.75 -1.93 6.93
C GLU A 35 3.51 -3.22 6.63
N THR A 36 2.79 -4.34 6.49
CA THR A 36 3.39 -5.64 6.16
C THR A 36 4.10 -5.62 4.81
N TRP A 37 3.49 -4.97 3.81
CA TRP A 37 4.08 -4.83 2.48
C TRP A 37 5.34 -3.96 2.51
N PHE A 38 5.29 -2.84 3.23
CA PHE A 38 6.42 -1.94 3.37
C PHE A 38 7.57 -2.63 4.10
N ASP A 39 7.32 -3.32 5.20
CA ASP A 39 8.37 -4.04 5.94
C ASP A 39 9.04 -5.13 5.09
N ALA A 40 8.25 -5.84 4.26
CA ALA A 40 8.77 -6.87 3.35
C ALA A 40 9.54 -6.31 2.14
N ARG A 41 9.28 -5.06 1.73
CA ARG A 41 9.86 -4.43 0.53
C ARG A 41 10.74 -3.21 0.80
N LYS A 42 10.94 -2.79 2.05
CA LYS A 42 11.80 -1.64 2.41
C LYS A 42 13.25 -1.78 1.93
N ASP A 43 13.70 -3.02 1.73
CA ASP A 43 15.03 -3.35 1.22
C ASP A 43 15.06 -3.57 -0.31
N ALA A 44 13.90 -3.45 -0.98
CA ALA A 44 13.77 -3.62 -2.43
C ALA A 44 13.75 -2.27 -3.16
N ASP A 45 14.49 -2.18 -4.26
CA ASP A 45 14.67 -0.97 -5.07
C ASP A 45 13.40 -0.53 -5.83
N SER A 46 12.27 -1.24 -5.70
CA SER A 46 11.05 -1.02 -6.49
C SER A 46 9.77 -1.00 -5.66
N SER A 47 9.79 -0.24 -4.56
CA SER A 47 8.60 0.03 -3.76
C SER A 47 7.85 1.22 -4.34
N SER A 48 7.04 1.03 -5.38
CA SER A 48 6.21 2.10 -5.97
C SER A 48 4.79 2.16 -5.34
N PRO A 49 4.12 3.33 -5.32
CA PRO A 49 2.74 3.46 -4.89
C PRO A 49 1.77 2.58 -5.67
N THR A 50 2.04 2.37 -6.96
CA THR A 50 1.24 1.51 -7.83
C THR A 50 1.34 0.05 -7.40
N ASP A 51 2.53 -0.43 -7.04
CA ASP A 51 2.72 -1.78 -6.50
C ASP A 51 1.99 -1.98 -5.18
N LEU A 52 2.01 -0.97 -4.30
CA LEU A 52 1.28 -1.02 -3.04
C LEU A 52 -0.23 -1.11 -3.29
N ARG A 53 -0.79 -0.26 -4.17
CA ARG A 53 -2.21 -0.33 -4.53
C ARG A 53 -2.60 -1.67 -5.15
N ALA A 54 -1.79 -2.22 -6.05
CA ALA A 54 -2.04 -3.53 -6.64
C ALA A 54 -1.99 -4.66 -5.59
N TYR A 55 -1.04 -4.58 -4.65
CA TYR A 55 -0.98 -5.52 -3.53
C TYR A 55 -2.23 -5.44 -2.66
N LEU A 56 -2.68 -4.23 -2.30
CA LEU A 56 -3.90 -4.03 -1.52
C LEU A 56 -5.13 -4.59 -2.28
N ALA A 57 -5.31 -4.22 -3.54
CA ALA A 57 -6.38 -4.74 -4.39
C ALA A 57 -6.45 -6.28 -4.36
N SER A 58 -5.30 -6.96 -4.57
CA SER A 58 -5.25 -8.43 -4.54
C SER A 58 -5.70 -9.06 -3.20
N ARG A 59 -5.63 -8.32 -2.09
CA ARG A 59 -6.07 -8.78 -0.76
C ARG A 59 -7.57 -8.60 -0.55
N PHE A 60 -8.20 -7.67 -1.25
CA PHE A 60 -9.62 -7.36 -1.13
C PHE A 60 -10.46 -7.91 -2.30
N GLU A 61 -9.84 -8.34 -3.41
CA GLU A 61 -10.49 -9.00 -4.55
C GLU A 61 -10.91 -10.46 -4.31
N HIS A 62 -10.53 -11.07 -3.18
CA HIS A 62 -10.96 -12.42 -2.83
C HIS A 62 -12.18 -12.40 -1.89
N PRO A 63 -13.37 -12.84 -2.36
CA PRO A 63 -14.61 -12.91 -1.57
C PRO A 63 -14.56 -13.94 -0.44
#